data_AF-A0A2C6L9X7-F1
#
_entry.id   AF-A0A2C6L9X7-F1
#
_cell.length_a   1.000
_cell.length_b   1.000
_cell.length_c   1.000
_cell.angle_alpha   90.00
_cell.angle_beta   90.00
_cell.angle_gamma   90.00
#
_symmetry.space_group_name_H-M   'P 1'
#
loop_
_entity.id
_entity.type
_entity.pdbx_description
1 polymer ?
#
loop_
_entity_poly.entity_id
_entity_poly.type
_entity_poly.pdbx_seq_one_letter_code
_entity_poly.pdbx_strand_id
1 'polypeptide(L)'
;MMFKYLWTKPAGGGPAPLLQNPVRGWMVALVVAHLLLFLMAGFTFTFPSITDMFCSLLSANASYCAVCGAVAFSMFFYFSVLSCQTWGTEQYWTTFAVVTLSMAFVDSVTAGWGIYVLTSSTRTLRRNSALAIEESCEEWKAVAFYYCAAAVISFHVVIALLCGAVSFRMTRGVSSQLEEIRRLV
;
A
#
# COMPACT_ATOMS: atom_id res chain seq x y z
N MET A 1 -4.32 25.06 17.20
CA MET A 1 -2.87 25.19 17.51
C MET A 1 -2.05 23.91 17.31
N MET A 2 -2.65 22.72 17.15
CA MET A 2 -1.91 21.45 16.95
C MET A 2 -1.12 21.34 15.64
N PHE A 3 -1.55 21.98 14.55
CA PHE A 3 -0.86 21.86 13.25
C PHE A 3 0.51 22.57 13.18
N LYS A 4 0.76 23.59 14.02
CA LYS A 4 2.02 24.32 14.00
C LYS A 4 3.21 23.46 14.47
N TYR A 5 2.98 22.52 15.39
CA TYR A 5 4.01 21.63 15.91
C TYR A 5 4.48 20.55 14.92
N LEU A 6 3.71 20.29 13.85
CA LEU A 6 4.09 19.29 12.85
C LEU A 6 5.24 19.78 11.95
N TRP A 7 5.35 21.10 11.74
CA TRP A 7 6.15 21.67 10.65
C TRP A 7 7.33 22.54 11.11
N THR A 8 7.43 22.84 12.41
CA THR A 8 8.58 23.57 12.98
C THR A 8 9.39 22.66 13.88
N LYS A 9 10.72 22.74 13.80
CA LYS A 9 11.62 22.12 14.77
C LYS A 9 11.15 22.52 16.18
N PRO A 10 10.75 21.59 17.06
CA PRO A 10 10.41 21.94 18.43
C PRO A 10 11.62 22.61 19.07
N ALA A 11 11.38 23.65 19.90
CA ALA A 11 12.46 24.37 20.57
C ALA A 11 13.34 23.37 21.32
N GLY A 12 14.55 23.14 20.80
CA GLY A 12 15.49 22.18 21.35
C GLY A 12 15.96 22.67 22.72
N GLY A 13 15.64 21.91 23.75
CA GLY A 13 16.04 22.22 25.13
C GLY A 13 15.75 21.09 26.13
N GLY A 14 15.32 19.92 25.67
CA GLY A 14 15.07 18.74 26.50
C GLY A 14 16.23 17.73 26.43
N PRO A 15 16.31 16.77 27.37
CA PRO A 15 17.43 15.82 27.52
C PRO A 15 17.54 14.76 26.40
N ALA A 16 16.61 14.71 25.45
CA ALA A 16 16.57 13.69 24.40
C ALA A 16 16.91 14.28 23.02
N PRO A 17 17.77 13.62 22.23
CA PRO A 17 18.13 14.11 20.90
C PRO A 17 16.95 14.03 19.93
N LEU A 18 16.84 15.04 19.06
CA LEU A 18 15.87 15.09 17.97
C LEU A 18 16.52 14.55 16.69
N LEU A 19 15.90 13.52 16.10
CA LEU A 19 16.31 12.88 14.85
C LEU A 19 15.45 13.39 13.69
N GLN A 20 16.06 13.56 12.53
CA GLN A 20 15.36 13.92 11.30
C GLN A 20 14.78 12.68 10.62
N ASN A 21 13.67 12.84 9.90
CA ASN A 21 13.08 11.79 9.08
C ASN A 21 14.03 11.37 7.94
N PRO A 22 14.63 10.16 7.98
CA PRO A 22 15.63 9.74 6.99
C PRO A 22 15.01 9.33 5.64
N VAL A 23 13.69 9.14 5.58
CA VAL A 23 12.99 8.55 4.42
C VAL A 23 11.86 9.44 3.91
N ARG A 24 11.86 10.74 4.22
CA ARG A 24 10.77 11.67 3.86
C ARG A 24 10.42 11.64 2.36
N GLY A 25 11.41 11.67 1.47
CA GLY A 25 11.17 11.61 0.02
C GLY A 25 10.51 10.28 -0.41
N TRP A 26 10.91 9.18 0.20
CA TRP A 26 10.31 7.87 -0.04
C TRP A 26 8.87 7.78 0.47
N MET A 27 8.58 8.41 1.62
CA MET A 27 7.22 8.48 2.16
C MET A 27 6.27 9.21 1.21
N VAL A 28 6.72 10.35 0.64
CA VAL A 28 5.92 11.08 -0.37
C VAL A 28 5.67 10.22 -1.61
N ALA A 29 6.68 9.49 -2.09
CA ALA A 29 6.51 8.57 -3.21
C ALA A 29 5.48 7.46 -2.89
N LEU A 30 5.52 6.89 -1.68
CA LEU A 30 4.54 5.90 -1.24
C LEU A 30 3.13 6.49 -1.13
N VAL A 31 2.98 7.73 -0.67
CA VAL A 31 1.67 8.42 -0.64
C VAL A 31 1.08 8.48 -2.06
N VAL A 32 1.86 8.93 -3.03
CA VAL A 32 1.40 9.02 -4.44
C VAL A 32 1.06 7.63 -4.98
N ALA A 33 1.90 6.63 -4.72
CA ALA A 33 1.69 5.27 -5.21
C ALA A 33 0.39 4.65 -4.66
N HIS A 34 0.13 4.78 -3.35
CA HIS A 34 -1.11 4.27 -2.74
C HIS A 34 -2.35 5.04 -3.18
N LEU A 35 -2.25 6.35 -3.43
CA LEU A 35 -3.36 7.10 -4.02
C LEU A 35 -3.71 6.56 -5.41
N LEU A 36 -2.72 6.33 -6.26
CA LEU A 36 -2.94 5.73 -7.58
C LEU A 36 -3.54 4.33 -7.47
N LEU A 37 -3.03 3.51 -6.54
CA LEU A 37 -3.56 2.16 -6.30
C LEU A 37 -5.02 2.21 -5.85
N PHE A 38 -5.37 3.11 -4.93
CA PHE A 38 -6.73 3.33 -4.47
C PHE A 38 -7.67 3.71 -5.61
N LEU A 39 -7.26 4.65 -6.48
CA LEU A 39 -8.06 5.08 -7.63
C LEU A 39 -8.26 3.94 -8.63
N MET A 40 -7.20 3.21 -8.97
CA MET A 40 -7.27 2.07 -9.89
C MET A 40 -8.13 0.93 -9.32
N ALA A 41 -7.97 0.60 -8.04
CA ALA A 41 -8.76 -0.41 -7.35
C ALA A 41 -10.23 -0.01 -7.27
N GLY A 42 -10.52 1.26 -6.97
CA GLY A 42 -11.87 1.81 -6.94
C GLY A 42 -12.55 1.76 -8.32
N PHE A 43 -11.87 2.19 -9.38
CA PHE A 43 -12.37 2.09 -10.75
C PHE A 43 -12.65 0.64 -11.17
N THR A 44 -11.71 -0.26 -10.87
CA THR A 44 -11.84 -1.67 -11.20
C THR A 44 -12.99 -2.30 -10.41
N PHE A 45 -13.13 -1.98 -9.12
CA PHE A 45 -14.22 -2.48 -8.29
C PHE A 45 -15.62 -2.02 -8.75
N THR A 46 -15.76 -0.77 -9.20
CA THR A 46 -17.06 -0.26 -9.66
C THR A 46 -17.41 -0.72 -11.08
N PHE A 47 -16.43 -1.14 -11.87
CA PHE A 47 -16.64 -1.54 -13.27
C PHE A 47 -17.72 -2.62 -13.45
N PRO A 48 -17.74 -3.75 -12.71
CA PRO A 48 -18.80 -4.75 -12.83
C PRO A 48 -20.19 -4.20 -12.54
N SER A 49 -20.31 -3.30 -11.55
CA SER A 49 -21.59 -2.69 -11.19
C SER A 49 -22.10 -1.70 -12.24
N ILE A 50 -21.21 -0.93 -12.87
CA ILE A 50 -21.58 0.07 -13.89
C ILE A 50 -21.92 -0.63 -15.22
N THR A 51 -21.27 -1.75 -15.51
CA THR A 51 -21.43 -2.48 -16.77
C THR A 51 -22.45 -3.62 -16.71
N ASP A 52 -23.18 -3.73 -15.60
CA ASP A 52 -24.19 -4.74 -15.29
C ASP A 52 -23.68 -6.18 -15.47
N MET A 53 -22.45 -6.41 -15.03
CA MET A 53 -21.78 -7.71 -15.12
C MET A 53 -21.88 -8.50 -13.82
N PHE A 54 -22.74 -9.51 -13.80
CA PHE A 54 -22.78 -10.52 -12.75
C PHE A 54 -22.08 -11.81 -13.21
N CYS A 55 -20.75 -11.80 -13.17
CA CYS A 55 -19.94 -13.00 -13.42
C CYS A 55 -19.48 -13.61 -12.09
N SER A 56 -20.01 -14.78 -11.76
CA SER A 56 -19.66 -15.55 -10.56
C SER A 56 -18.14 -15.79 -10.49
N LEU A 57 -17.53 -16.07 -11.64
CA LEU A 57 -16.12 -16.37 -11.83
C LEU A 57 -15.17 -15.19 -11.50
N LEU A 58 -15.63 -13.94 -11.67
CA LEU A 58 -14.83 -12.74 -11.43
C LEU A 58 -15.20 -12.01 -10.12
N SER A 59 -16.18 -12.50 -9.37
CA SER A 59 -16.57 -11.96 -8.05
C SER A 59 -15.40 -11.90 -7.05
N ALA A 60 -14.50 -12.88 -7.08
CA ALA A 60 -13.30 -12.90 -6.24
C ALA A 60 -12.29 -11.79 -6.60
N ASN A 61 -12.22 -11.39 -7.88
CA ASN A 61 -11.39 -10.25 -8.30
C ASN A 61 -11.99 -8.93 -7.81
N ALA A 62 -13.32 -8.81 -7.83
CA ALA A 62 -14.02 -7.64 -7.32
C ALA A 62 -13.82 -7.49 -5.79
N SER A 63 -13.96 -8.57 -5.03
CA SER A 63 -13.71 -8.54 -3.57
C SER A 63 -12.26 -8.20 -3.25
N TYR A 64 -11.30 -8.73 -4.01
CA TYR A 64 -9.90 -8.33 -3.91
C TYR A 64 -9.73 -6.83 -4.17
N CYS A 65 -10.32 -6.28 -5.24
CA CYS A 65 -10.20 -4.85 -5.57
C CYS A 65 -10.78 -3.96 -4.46
N ALA A 66 -11.89 -4.37 -3.83
CA ALA A 66 -12.45 -3.66 -2.68
C ALA A 66 -11.49 -3.64 -1.48
N VAL A 67 -10.94 -4.81 -1.10
CA VAL A 67 -10.00 -4.91 0.02
C VAL A 67 -8.69 -4.19 -0.28
N CYS A 68 -8.17 -4.32 -1.50
CA CYS A 68 -7.00 -3.59 -1.99
C CYS A 68 -7.23 -2.07 -1.90
N GLY A 69 -8.40 -1.58 -2.31
CA GLY A 69 -8.77 -0.17 -2.14
C GLY A 69 -8.77 0.27 -0.68
N ALA A 70 -9.35 -0.54 0.23
CA ALA A 70 -9.36 -0.23 1.66
C ALA A 70 -7.94 -0.15 2.24
N VAL A 71 -7.08 -1.13 1.95
CA VAL A 71 -5.68 -1.16 2.38
C VAL A 71 -4.92 0.04 1.80
N ALA A 72 -5.06 0.31 0.51
CA ALA A 72 -4.41 1.43 -0.16
C ALA A 72 -4.81 2.78 0.47
N PHE A 73 -6.09 2.95 0.81
CA PHE A 73 -6.58 4.15 1.48
C PHE A 73 -6.00 4.30 2.91
N SER A 74 -5.97 3.21 3.69
CA SER A 74 -5.37 3.22 5.02
C SER A 74 -3.88 3.57 4.98
N MET A 75 -3.12 2.99 4.04
CA MET A 75 -1.70 3.26 3.84
C MET A 75 -1.45 4.69 3.35
N PHE A 76 -2.27 5.17 2.41
CA PHE A 76 -2.22 6.55 1.94
C PHE A 76 -2.34 7.53 3.10
N PHE A 77 -3.33 7.33 3.98
CA PHE A 77 -3.52 8.19 5.15
C PHE A 77 -2.33 8.10 6.12
N TYR A 78 -1.89 6.87 6.43
CA TYR A 78 -0.75 6.63 7.32
C TYR A 78 0.52 7.33 6.84
N PHE A 79 0.93 7.10 5.59
CA PHE A 79 2.13 7.71 5.02
C PHE A 79 1.99 9.21 4.84
N SER A 80 0.77 9.74 4.61
CA SER A 80 0.54 11.19 4.55
C SER A 80 0.84 11.85 5.88
N VAL A 81 0.34 11.28 6.98
CA VAL A 81 0.64 11.78 8.34
C VAL A 81 2.15 11.69 8.61
N LEU A 82 2.78 10.56 8.28
CA LEU A 82 4.21 10.37 8.52
C LEU A 82 5.09 11.29 7.68
N SER A 83 4.69 11.59 6.43
CA SER A 83 5.43 12.50 5.53
C SER A 83 5.45 13.96 6.01
N CYS A 84 4.43 14.35 6.79
CA CYS A 84 4.35 15.66 7.44
C CYS A 84 5.31 15.78 8.63
N GLN A 85 5.77 14.65 9.20
CA GLN A 85 6.66 14.63 10.36
C GLN A 85 8.11 14.72 9.91
N THR A 86 8.76 15.82 10.31
CA THR A 86 10.15 16.11 9.94
C THR A 86 11.15 15.76 11.03
N TRP A 87 10.74 15.88 12.30
CA TRP A 87 11.58 15.66 13.48
C TRP A 87 10.87 14.76 14.49
N GLY A 88 11.62 13.98 15.25
CA GLY A 88 11.09 13.11 16.31
C GLY A 88 12.17 12.62 17.25
N THR A 89 11.79 12.14 18.43
CA THR A 89 12.71 11.49 19.38
C THR A 89 13.02 10.06 18.95
N GLU A 90 14.02 9.42 19.56
CA GLU A 90 14.33 8.00 19.35
C GLU A 90 13.10 7.10 19.53
N GLN A 91 12.41 7.22 20.67
CA GLN A 91 11.23 6.41 20.98
C GLN A 91 10.10 6.62 19.95
N TYR A 92 9.93 7.84 19.48
CA TYR A 92 8.96 8.17 18.43
C TYR A 92 9.30 7.42 17.13
N TRP A 93 10.54 7.56 16.64
CA TRP A 93 10.97 6.92 15.41
C TRP A 93 11.00 5.39 15.48
N THR A 94 11.38 4.82 16.63
CA THR A 94 11.31 3.37 16.87
C THR A 94 9.87 2.87 16.81
N THR A 95 8.92 3.60 17.41
CA THR A 95 7.49 3.27 17.33
C THR A 95 7.01 3.29 15.86
N PHE A 96 7.36 4.33 15.09
CA PHE A 96 6.99 4.38 13.68
C PHE A 96 7.65 3.31 12.84
N ALA A 97 8.88 2.91 13.14
CA ALA A 97 9.55 1.83 12.41
C ALA A 97 8.80 0.50 12.62
N VAL A 98 8.39 0.20 13.84
CA VAL A 98 7.58 -1.00 14.17
C VAL A 98 6.23 -0.95 13.47
N VAL A 99 5.52 0.18 13.52
CA VAL A 99 4.22 0.34 12.83
C VAL A 99 4.37 0.27 11.31
N THR A 100 5.40 0.88 10.75
CA THR A 100 5.66 0.83 9.30
C THR A 100 5.95 -0.61 8.86
N LEU A 101 6.71 -1.37 9.66
CA LEU A 101 7.01 -2.77 9.39
C LEU A 101 5.75 -3.64 9.44
N SER A 102 4.89 -3.46 10.45
CA SER A 102 3.65 -4.23 10.56
C SER A 102 2.67 -3.90 9.41
N MET A 103 2.59 -2.63 9.03
CA MET A 103 1.81 -2.18 7.88
C MET A 103 2.35 -2.78 6.57
N ALA A 104 3.66 -2.76 6.34
CA ALA A 104 4.28 -3.38 5.17
C ALA A 104 4.04 -4.90 5.11
N PHE A 105 3.97 -5.58 6.25
CA PHE A 105 3.62 -6.99 6.32
C PHE A 105 2.17 -7.24 5.90
N VAL A 106 1.21 -6.45 6.42
CA VAL A 106 -0.20 -6.53 6.02
C VAL A 106 -0.38 -6.25 4.52
N ASP A 107 0.32 -5.24 4.00
CA ASP A 107 0.35 -4.90 2.57
C ASP A 107 0.85 -6.08 1.72
N SER A 108 1.94 -6.71 2.15
CA SER A 108 2.53 -7.87 1.48
C SER A 108 1.59 -9.10 1.48
N VAL A 109 0.92 -9.37 2.60
CA VAL A 109 -0.07 -10.46 2.70
C VAL A 109 -1.25 -10.19 1.77
N THR A 110 -1.73 -8.95 1.72
CA THR A 110 -2.84 -8.56 0.85
C THR A 110 -2.43 -8.69 -0.62
N ALA A 111 -1.25 -8.21 -1.00
CA ALA A 111 -0.71 -8.39 -2.34
C ALA A 111 -0.57 -9.88 -2.71
N GLY A 112 -0.08 -10.71 -1.79
CA GLY A 112 0.02 -12.16 -1.96
C GLY A 112 -1.33 -12.84 -2.19
N TRP A 113 -2.37 -12.42 -1.46
CA TRP A 113 -3.73 -12.89 -1.72
C TRP A 113 -4.22 -12.50 -3.12
N GLY A 114 -3.86 -11.32 -3.61
CA GLY A 114 -4.15 -10.89 -4.99
C GLY A 114 -3.56 -11.85 -6.03
N ILE A 115 -2.29 -12.23 -5.87
CA ILE A 115 -1.64 -13.22 -6.75
C ILE A 115 -2.41 -14.56 -6.73
N TYR A 116 -2.83 -15.01 -5.54
CA TYR A 116 -3.64 -16.22 -5.42
C TYR A 116 -4.99 -16.09 -6.15
N VAL A 117 -5.70 -14.97 -6.01
CA VAL A 117 -6.97 -14.71 -6.71
C VAL A 117 -6.75 -14.73 -8.23
N LEU A 118 -5.74 -14.02 -8.73
CA LEU A 118 -5.42 -13.98 -10.16
C LEU A 118 -5.11 -15.37 -10.73
N THR A 119 -4.25 -16.12 -10.05
CA THR A 119 -3.85 -17.47 -10.50
C THR A 119 -5.02 -18.45 -10.45
N SER A 120 -5.87 -18.36 -9.42
CA SER A 120 -7.09 -19.14 -9.30
C SER A 120 -8.07 -18.84 -10.44
N SER A 121 -8.39 -17.56 -10.68
CA SER A 121 -9.27 -17.15 -11.78
C SER A 121 -8.73 -17.59 -13.15
N THR A 122 -7.41 -17.48 -13.37
CA THR A 122 -6.76 -17.92 -14.62
C THR A 122 -6.92 -19.42 -14.85
N ARG A 123 -6.73 -20.23 -13.80
CA ARG A 123 -6.90 -21.68 -13.87
C ARG A 123 -8.35 -22.07 -14.16
N THR A 124 -9.31 -21.38 -13.53
CA THR A 124 -10.72 -21.65 -13.75
C THR A 124 -11.18 -21.23 -15.14
N LEU A 125 -10.74 -20.08 -15.65
CA LEU A 125 -10.97 -19.65 -17.04
C LEU A 125 -10.43 -20.69 -18.06
N ARG A 126 -9.22 -21.21 -17.83
CA ARG A 126 -8.62 -22.23 -18.71
C ARG A 126 -9.33 -23.58 -18.66
N ARG A 127 -9.95 -23.95 -17.53
CA ARG A 127 -10.75 -25.18 -17.41
C ARG A 127 -12.13 -25.03 -18.04
N ASN A 128 -12.79 -23.90 -17.84
CA ASN A 128 -14.16 -23.68 -18.31
C ASN A 128 -14.24 -23.37 -19.81
N SER A 129 -13.20 -22.78 -20.40
CA SER A 129 -13.07 -22.67 -21.86
C SER A 129 -13.05 -24.02 -22.59
N ALA A 130 -12.77 -25.13 -21.88
CA ALA A 130 -12.86 -26.48 -22.42
C ALA A 130 -14.26 -27.14 -22.24
N LEU A 131 -15.20 -26.53 -21.51
CA LEU A 131 -16.45 -27.17 -21.04
C LEU A 131 -17.75 -26.41 -21.37
N ALA A 132 -17.73 -25.47 -22.31
CA ALA A 132 -18.84 -24.59 -22.70
C ALA A 132 -19.16 -23.47 -21.68
N ILE A 133 -19.41 -22.29 -22.23
CA ILE A 133 -19.34 -20.97 -21.58
C ILE A 133 -20.63 -20.71 -20.79
N GLU A 134 -20.47 -20.15 -19.59
CA GLU A 134 -21.53 -19.54 -18.78
C GLU A 134 -22.19 -18.42 -19.65
N GLU A 135 -23.40 -18.67 -20.15
CA GLU A 135 -24.09 -17.89 -21.20
C GLU A 135 -24.40 -16.43 -20.81
N SER A 136 -24.11 -16.03 -19.57
CA SER A 136 -24.50 -14.75 -18.96
C SER A 136 -23.40 -13.68 -18.95
N CYS A 137 -22.21 -13.93 -19.49
CA CYS A 137 -21.11 -12.96 -19.44
C CYS A 137 -20.69 -12.48 -20.84
N GLU A 138 -20.85 -11.19 -21.13
CA GLU A 138 -20.27 -10.58 -22.33
C GLU A 138 -18.74 -10.70 -22.31
N GLU A 139 -18.20 -11.51 -23.23
CA GLU A 139 -16.79 -11.92 -23.25
C GLU A 139 -15.82 -10.74 -23.17
N TRP A 140 -16.07 -9.67 -23.93
CA TRP A 140 -15.17 -8.51 -24.00
C TRP A 140 -15.10 -7.74 -22.67
N LYS A 141 -16.22 -7.59 -21.95
CA LYS A 141 -16.28 -6.90 -20.67
C LYS A 141 -15.57 -7.71 -19.58
N ALA A 142 -15.76 -9.03 -19.59
CA ALA A 142 -15.09 -9.94 -18.66
C ALA A 142 -13.56 -9.92 -18.85
N VAL A 143 -13.11 -9.95 -20.10
CA VAL A 143 -11.68 -9.84 -20.45
C VAL A 143 -11.11 -8.50 -19.99
N ALA A 144 -11.81 -7.39 -20.25
CA ALA A 144 -11.39 -6.08 -19.78
C ALA A 144 -11.25 -6.03 -18.24
N PHE A 145 -12.25 -6.52 -17.52
CA PHE A 145 -12.22 -6.55 -16.05
C PHE A 145 -11.06 -7.42 -15.51
N TYR A 146 -10.83 -8.59 -16.11
CA TYR A 146 -9.71 -9.46 -15.75
C TYR A 146 -8.35 -8.75 -15.90
N TYR A 147 -8.11 -8.07 -17.03
CA TYR A 147 -6.86 -7.34 -17.25
C TYR A 147 -6.71 -6.13 -16.31
N CYS A 148 -7.79 -5.40 -16.04
CA CYS A 148 -7.78 -4.33 -15.04
C CYS A 148 -7.43 -4.86 -13.64
N ALA A 149 -8.04 -5.96 -13.21
CA ALA A 149 -7.75 -6.59 -11.92
C ALA A 149 -6.29 -7.08 -11.86
N ALA A 150 -5.79 -7.71 -12.93
CA ALA A 150 -4.39 -8.12 -13.03
C ALA A 150 -3.41 -6.94 -12.92
N ALA A 151 -3.74 -5.80 -13.52
CA ALA A 151 -2.94 -4.58 -13.42
C ALA A 151 -2.93 -4.02 -11.99
N VAL A 152 -4.09 -3.98 -11.32
CA VAL A 152 -4.20 -3.56 -9.90
C VAL A 152 -3.35 -4.47 -9.00
N ILE A 153 -3.47 -5.79 -9.16
CA ILE A 153 -2.70 -6.77 -8.38
C ILE A 153 -1.20 -6.59 -8.59
N SER A 154 -0.78 -6.47 -9.85
CA SER A 154 0.64 -6.29 -10.19
C SER A 154 1.20 -5.01 -9.59
N PHE A 155 0.44 -3.91 -9.65
CA PHE A 155 0.84 -2.64 -9.07
C PHE A 155 0.91 -2.70 -7.54
N HIS A 156 -0.05 -3.36 -6.88
CA HIS A 156 -0.05 -3.59 -5.44
C HIS A 156 1.20 -4.37 -4.99
N VAL A 157 1.60 -5.42 -5.73
CA VAL A 157 2.83 -6.18 -5.43
C VAL A 157 4.07 -5.28 -5.46
N VAL A 158 4.19 -4.41 -6.48
CA VAL A 158 5.31 -3.46 -6.57
C VAL A 158 5.31 -2.51 -5.37
N ILE A 159 4.15 -1.98 -4.99
CA ILE A 159 4.00 -1.09 -3.84
C ILE A 159 4.39 -1.80 -2.54
N ALA A 160 3.93 -3.03 -2.32
CA ALA A 160 4.26 -3.80 -1.12
C ALA A 160 5.77 -4.04 -0.97
N LEU A 161 6.46 -4.31 -2.08
CA LEU A 161 7.93 -4.43 -2.08
C LEU A 161 8.60 -3.09 -1.73
N LEU A 162 8.08 -1.97 -2.25
CA LEU A 162 8.57 -0.64 -1.90
C LEU A 162 8.30 -0.31 -0.42
N CYS A 163 7.14 -0.66 0.13
CA CYS A 163 6.82 -0.51 1.56
C CYS A 163 7.84 -1.24 2.44
N GLY A 164 8.16 -2.50 2.09
CA GLY A 164 9.21 -3.28 2.78
C GLY A 164 10.59 -2.62 2.69
N ALA A 165 10.98 -2.14 1.51
CA ALA A 165 12.26 -1.46 1.31
C ALA A 165 12.36 -0.14 2.12
N VAL A 166 11.27 0.63 2.19
CA VAL A 166 11.22 1.88 2.97
C VAL A 166 11.29 1.60 4.47
N SER A 167 10.60 0.58 4.97
CA SER A 167 10.69 0.15 6.37
C SER A 167 12.14 -0.14 6.78
N PHE A 168 12.87 -0.89 5.93
CA PHE A 168 14.26 -1.21 6.20
C PHE A 168 15.19 0.00 6.15
N ARG A 169 15.00 0.91 5.17
CA ARG A 169 15.76 2.17 5.09
C ARG A 169 15.49 3.07 6.29
N MET A 170 14.26 3.10 6.79
CA MET A 170 13.88 3.88 7.96
C MET A 170 14.68 3.45 9.19
N THR A 171 14.68 2.14 9.51
CA THR A 171 15.42 1.60 10.66
C THR A 171 16.92 1.88 10.55
N ARG A 172 17.51 1.71 9.36
CA ARG A 172 18.93 2.02 9.12
C ARG A 172 19.24 3.50 9.31
N GLY A 173 18.39 4.38 8.78
CA GLY A 173 18.59 5.83 8.87
C GLY A 173 18.51 6.35 10.31
N VAL A 174 17.56 5.82 11.09
CA VAL A 174 17.42 6.14 12.53
C VAL A 174 18.65 5.66 13.30
N SER A 175 19.09 4.43 13.07
CA SER A 175 20.29 3.85 13.72
C SER A 175 21.56 4.66 13.42
N SER A 176 21.74 5.10 12.16
CA SER A 176 22.90 5.89 11.76
C SER A 176 22.96 7.25 12.48
N GLN A 177 21.82 7.95 12.60
CA GLN A 177 21.78 9.24 13.29
C GLN A 177 22.03 9.09 14.80
N LEU A 178 21.50 8.04 15.42
CA LEU A 178 21.74 7.74 16.83
C LEU A 178 23.22 7.46 17.12
N GLU A 179 23.88 6.71 16.24
CA GLU A 179 25.30 6.42 16.38
C GLU A 179 26.15 7.67 16.22
N GLU A 180 25.81 8.56 15.28
CA GLU A 180 26.46 9.86 15.10
C GLU A 180 26.34 10.73 16.36
N ILE A 181 25.14 10.84 16.94
CA ILE A 181 24.90 11.60 18.17
C ILE A 181 25.69 11.01 19.34
N ARG A 182 25.74 9.68 19.48
CA ARG A 182 26.49 9.02 20.56
C ARG A 182 28.00 9.27 20.46
N ARG A 183 28.55 9.50 19.26
CA ARG A 183 29.97 9.81 19.07
C ARG A 183 30.32 11.27 19.36
N LEU A 184 29.33 12.16 19.38
CA LEU A 184 29.51 13.60 19.64
C LEU A 184 29.44 13.98 21.12
N VAL A 185 28.93 13.08 21.97
CA VAL A 185 28.82 13.23 23.44
C VAL A 185 29.90 12.39 24.10
#